data_AF-A0A4Q2DIT4-F1
#
_entry.id   AF-A0A4Q2DIT4-F1
#
_cell.length_a   1.000
_cell.length_b   1.000
_cell.length_c   1.000
_cell.angle_alpha   90.00
_cell.angle_beta   90.00
_cell.angle_gamma   90.00
#
_symmetry.space_group_name_H-M   'P 1'
#
loop_
_entity.id
_entity.type
_entity.pdbx_description
1 polymer ?
#
loop_
_entity_poly.entity_id
_entity_poly.type
_entity_poly.pdbx_seq_one_letter_code
_entity_poly.pdbx_strand_id
1 'polypeptide(L)'
;MADGYCMTFNNAAQKVFGSTVRPIVETWKTNNRAEPWSAEARLVGQDGISVVKIGPSSAPKKQRAKDLAARSGFEWLCSQYPEIDFSDL
;
A
#
# COMPACT_ATOMS: atom_id res chain seq x y z
N MET A 1 10.75 -11.78 -6.64
CA MET A 1 10.48 -11.14 -5.33
C MET A 1 9.42 -10.06 -5.49
N ALA A 2 8.20 -10.47 -5.83
CA ALA A 2 7.03 -9.59 -6.01
C ALA A 2 6.18 -9.49 -4.73
N ASP A 3 6.34 -10.45 -3.83
CA ASP A 3 5.48 -10.62 -2.64
C ASP A 3 5.97 -9.88 -1.39
N GLY A 4 7.19 -9.31 -1.39
CA GLY A 4 7.76 -8.68 -0.20
C GLY A 4 6.97 -7.44 0.24
N TYR A 5 6.88 -6.42 -0.63
CA TYR A 5 6.33 -5.12 -0.22
C TYR A 5 4.83 -5.16 0.12
N CYS A 6 4.03 -5.95 -0.61
CA CYS A 6 2.61 -6.10 -0.29
C CYS A 6 2.41 -6.81 1.05
N MET A 7 3.25 -7.82 1.36
CA MET A 7 3.20 -8.53 2.63
C MET A 7 3.68 -7.65 3.78
N THR A 8 4.79 -6.92 3.61
CA THR A 8 5.28 -5.95 4.61
C THR A 8 4.23 -4.87 4.91
N PHE A 9 3.59 -4.29 3.88
CA PHE A 9 2.50 -3.33 4.07
C PHE A 9 1.30 -3.95 4.82
N ASN A 10 0.93 -5.18 4.48
CA ASN A 10 -0.16 -5.89 5.15
C ASN A 10 0.15 -6.13 6.63
N ASN A 11 1.34 -6.66 6.93
CA ASN A 11 1.77 -6.93 8.30
C ASN A 11 1.88 -5.65 9.12
N ALA A 12 2.37 -4.56 8.52
CA ALA A 12 2.44 -3.26 9.17
C ALA A 12 1.05 -2.75 9.52
N ALA A 13 0.10 -2.77 8.57
CA ALA A 13 -1.28 -2.36 8.84
C ALA A 13 -1.94 -3.22 9.93
N GLN A 14 -1.69 -4.53 9.93
CA GLN A 14 -2.16 -5.43 10.98
C GLN A 14 -1.54 -5.11 12.34
N LYS A 15 -0.27 -4.71 12.39
CA LYS A 15 0.42 -4.31 13.63
C LYS A 15 -0.16 -3.01 14.20
N VAL A 16 -0.51 -2.04 13.35
CA VAL A 16 -1.11 -0.76 13.77
C VAL A 16 -2.59 -0.90 14.14
N PHE A 17 -3.39 -1.52 13.28
CA PHE A 17 -4.86 -1.45 13.37
C PHE A 17 -5.53 -2.78 13.76
N GLY A 18 -4.76 -3.86 13.89
CA GLY A 18 -5.31 -5.20 14.11
C GLY A 18 -6.22 -5.61 12.97
N SER A 19 -7.47 -5.97 13.30
CA SER A 19 -8.50 -6.37 12.35
C SER A 19 -9.43 -5.23 11.94
N THR A 20 -9.22 -4.02 12.46
CA THR A 20 -10.12 -2.86 12.27
C THR A 20 -10.03 -2.27 10.86
N VAL A 21 -8.89 -2.49 10.19
CA VAL A 21 -8.59 -1.95 8.88
C VAL A 21 -8.03 -3.04 7.99
N ARG A 22 -8.46 -3.06 6.74
CA ARG A 22 -7.96 -3.93 5.69
C ARG A 22 -7.05 -3.15 4.73
N PRO A 23 -5.75 -3.49 4.66
CA PRO A 23 -4.86 -2.94 3.65
C PRO A 23 -5.16 -3.55 2.28
N ILE A 24 -5.22 -2.71 1.25
CA ILE A 24 -5.38 -3.14 -0.14
C ILE A 24 -4.44 -2.36 -1.04
N VAL A 25 -4.00 -2.98 -2.14
CA VAL A 25 -3.27 -2.31 -3.21
C VAL A 25 -4.08 -2.44 -4.48
N GLU A 26 -4.74 -1.36 -4.88
CA GLU A 26 -5.52 -1.32 -6.11
C GLU A 26 -4.61 -1.00 -7.29
N THR A 27 -4.86 -1.63 -8.44
CA THR A 27 -4.11 -1.37 -9.68
C THR A 27 -5.04 -1.16 -10.85
N TRP A 28 -4.71 -0.21 -11.70
CA TRP A 28 -5.43 0.06 -12.94
C TRP A 28 -4.47 0.44 -14.07
N LYS A 29 -4.97 0.39 -15.30
CA LYS A 29 -4.23 0.87 -16.47
C LYS A 29 -4.54 2.34 -16.73
N THR A 30 -3.53 3.08 -17.21
CA THR A 30 -3.66 4.46 -17.65
C THR A 30 -3.29 4.59 -19.13
N ASN A 31 -3.58 5.76 -19.70
CA ASN A 31 -3.21 6.09 -21.07
C ASN A 31 -1.74 6.55 -21.22
N ASN A 32 -0.97 6.60 -20.12
CA ASN A 32 0.43 6.96 -20.19
C ASN A 32 1.23 5.81 -20.83
N ARG A 33 1.75 6.03 -22.03
CA ARG A 33 2.51 5.01 -22.78
C ARG A 33 3.81 4.58 -22.10
N ALA A 34 4.47 5.49 -21.37
CA ALA A 34 5.72 5.20 -20.67
C ALA A 34 5.46 4.39 -19.39
N GLU A 35 4.38 4.73 -18.68
CA GLU A 35 4.00 4.10 -17.41
C GLU A 35 2.50 3.75 -17.40
N PRO A 36 2.09 2.71 -18.14
CA PRO A 36 0.69 2.40 -18.37
C PRO A 36 0.01 1.76 -17.17
N TRP A 37 0.74 1.43 -16.10
CA TRP A 37 0.19 0.85 -14.88
C TRP A 37 0.31 1.83 -13.73
N SER A 38 -0.82 2.10 -13.09
CA SER A 38 -0.86 2.82 -11.82
C SER A 38 -1.37 1.90 -10.71
N ALA A 39 -0.93 2.19 -9.49
CA ALA A 39 -1.33 1.49 -8.29
C ALA A 39 -1.46 2.45 -7.12
N GLU A 40 -2.33 2.14 -6.16
CA GLU A 40 -2.55 2.95 -4.96
C GLU A 40 -2.75 2.04 -3.76
N ALA A 41 -2.02 2.33 -2.67
CA ALA A 41 -2.23 1.66 -1.41
C ALA A 41 -3.39 2.33 -0.67
N ARG A 42 -4.27 1.51 -0.10
CA ARG A 42 -5.41 1.99 0.68
C ARG A 42 -5.57 1.21 1.96
N LEU A 43 -6.10 1.88 2.96
CA LEU A 43 -6.52 1.32 4.23
C LEU A 43 -8.03 1.48 4.32
N VAL A 44 -8.75 0.36 4.32
CA VAL A 44 -10.23 0.33 4.31
C VAL A 44 -10.73 -0.12 5.67
N GLY A 45 -11.49 0.72 6.37
CA GLY A 45 -12.13 0.37 7.64
C GLY A 45 -13.16 -0.76 7.48
N GLN A 46 -13.50 -1.44 8.58
CA GLN A 46 -14.51 -2.50 8.58
C GLN A 46 -15.89 -2.04 8.08
N ASP A 47 -16.20 -0.75 8.23
CA ASP A 47 -17.43 -0.15 7.70
C ASP A 47 -17.44 -0.08 6.16
N GLY A 48 -16.29 -0.26 5.51
CA GLY A 48 -16.15 -0.23 4.05
C GLY A 48 -16.22 1.16 3.42
N ILE A 49 -16.50 2.20 4.21
CA ILE A 49 -16.65 3.61 3.77
C ILE A 49 -15.40 4.42 4.14
N SER A 50 -14.80 4.16 5.30
CA SER A 50 -13.57 4.79 5.77
C SER A 50 -12.40 4.30 4.92
N VAL A 51 -11.93 5.12 3.98
CA VAL A 51 -10.80 4.78 3.10
C VAL A 51 -9.73 5.85 3.20
N VAL A 52 -8.55 5.48 3.72
CA VAL A 52 -7.33 6.30 3.59
C VAL A 52 -6.62 5.88 2.32
N LYS A 53 -6.37 6.83 1.43
CA LYS A 53 -5.65 6.62 0.17
C LYS A 53 -4.25 7.18 0.29
N ILE A 54 -3.26 6.35 -0.05
CA ILE A 54 -1.85 6.70 -0.01
C ILE A 54 -1.40 6.81 -1.46
N GLY A 55 -0.99 8.03 -1.86
CA GLY A 55 -0.99 8.53 -3.24
C GLY A 55 -0.53 7.54 -4.33
N PRO A 56 -1.10 7.67 -5.55
CA PRO A 56 -0.88 6.69 -6.60
C PRO A 56 0.56 6.72 -7.14
N SER A 57 1.09 5.53 -7.41
CA SER A 57 2.38 5.31 -8.07
C SER A 57 2.16 4.75 -9.47
N SER A 58 3.00 5.14 -10.44
CA SER A 58 2.94 4.63 -11.81
C SER A 58 4.23 3.90 -12.20
N ALA A 59 4.12 2.91 -13.08
CA ALA A 59 5.27 2.16 -13.58
C ALA A 59 5.02 1.51 -14.96
N PRO A 60 6.09 1.13 -15.67
CA PRO A 60 6.00 0.35 -16.91
C PRO A 60 5.34 -1.02 -16.76
N LYS A 61 5.45 -1.64 -15.57
CA LYS A 61 4.97 -2.99 -15.27
C LYS A 61 3.98 -2.97 -14.10
N LYS A 62 2.90 -3.74 -14.20
CA LYS A 62 1.86 -3.88 -13.15
C LYS A 62 2.46 -4.18 -11.78
N GLN A 63 3.33 -5.18 -11.71
CA GLN A 63 3.95 -5.57 -10.44
C GLN A 63 4.80 -4.45 -9.85
N ARG A 64 5.54 -3.72 -10.69
CA ARG A 64 6.35 -2.59 -10.22
C ARG A 64 5.48 -1.47 -9.65
N ALA A 65 4.35 -1.16 -10.29
CA ALA A 65 3.40 -0.19 -9.74
C ALA A 65 2.87 -0.65 -8.37
N LYS A 66 2.50 -1.93 -8.23
CA LYS A 66 2.08 -2.52 -6.94
C LYS A 66 3.16 -2.38 -5.87
N ASP A 67 4.40 -2.74 -6.19
CA ASP A 67 5.50 -2.70 -5.24
C ASP A 67 5.76 -1.27 -4.76
N LEU A 68 5.71 -0.29 -5.67
CA LEU A 68 5.85 1.12 -5.35
C LEU A 68 4.72 1.60 -4.42
N ALA A 69 3.47 1.29 -4.77
CA ALA A 69 2.32 1.67 -3.96
C ALA A 69 2.36 1.02 -2.57
N ALA A 70 2.67 -0.28 -2.48
CA ALA A 70 2.79 -0.99 -1.21
C ALA A 70 3.91 -0.42 -0.33
N ARG A 71 5.06 -0.10 -0.94
CA ARG A 71 6.19 0.55 -0.26
C ARG A 71 5.78 1.92 0.28
N SER A 72 5.13 2.76 -0.54
CA SER A 72 4.62 4.06 -0.09
C SER A 72 3.59 3.90 1.04
N GLY A 73 2.77 2.85 0.98
CA GLY A 73 1.85 2.48 2.05
C GLY A 73 2.56 2.19 3.37
N PHE A 74 3.63 1.40 3.33
CA PHE A 74 4.46 1.09 4.49
C PHE A 74 5.17 2.34 5.04
N GLU A 75 5.83 3.12 4.17
CA GLU A 75 6.53 4.35 4.57
C GLU A 75 5.56 5.37 5.20
N TRP A 76 4.33 5.46 4.70
CA TRP A 76 3.29 6.29 5.29
C TRP A 76 2.91 5.80 6.70
N LEU A 77 2.73 4.48 6.91
CA LEU A 77 2.47 3.93 8.24
C LEU A 77 3.59 4.24 9.23
N CYS A 78 4.85 4.04 8.82
CA CYS A 78 6.01 4.39 9.65
C CYS A 78 6.03 5.88 10.01
N SER A 79 5.62 6.75 9.09
CA SER A 79 5.57 8.19 9.34
C SER A 79 4.39 8.61 10.23
N GLN A 80 3.25 7.92 10.16
CA GLN A 80 2.07 8.25 10.97
C GLN A 80 2.15 7.68 12.39
N TYR A 81 2.84 6.55 12.57
CA TYR A 81 2.96 5.83 13.85
C TYR A 81 4.43 5.61 14.21
N PRO A 82 5.23 6.67 14.44
CA PRO A 82 6.66 6.56 14.74
C PRO A 82 6.95 5.83 16.07
N GLU A 83 5.97 5.70 16.95
CA GLU A 83 6.05 4.97 18.22
C GLU A 83 5.95 3.45 18.06
N ILE A 84 5.50 2.96 16.90
CA ILE A 84 5.40 1.53 16.60
C ILE A 84 6.69 1.06 15.93
N ASP A 85 7.32 0.04 16.50
CA ASP A 85 8.49 -0.59 15.89
C ASP A 85 8.06 -1.49 14.71
N PHE A 86 8.58 -1.20 13.52
CA PHE A 86 8.35 -1.97 12.28
C PHE A 86 9.60 -2.74 11.82
N SER A 87 10.67 -2.77 12.62
CA SER A 87 11.98 -3.32 12.23
C SER A 87 11.96 -4.85 11.98
N ASP A 88 10.93 -5.55 12.45
CA ASP A 88 10.70 -6.99 12.31
C ASP A 88 9.89 -7.40 11.07
N LEU A 89 9.55 -6.47 10.16
CA LEU A 89 8.64 -6.68 9.02
C LEU A 89 9.30 -6.72 7.63
#